data_AF-A0A6F8TFF5-F1
#
_entry.id   AF-A0A6F8TFF5-F1
#
_cell.length_a   1.000
_cell.length_b   1.000
_cell.length_c   1.000
_cell.angle_alpha   90.00
_cell.angle_beta   90.00
_cell.angle_gamma   90.00
#
_symmetry.space_group_name_H-M   'P 1'
#
loop_
_entity.id
_entity.type
_entity.pdbx_description
1 polymer ?
#
loop_
_entity_poly.entity_id
_entity_poly.type
_entity_poly.pdbx_seq_one_letter_code
_entity_poly.pdbx_strand_id
1 'polypeptide(L)'
;MPLTSQEIRHALYEGKSSQLLQELTNSKEFLKTVGSKIDDSRMGASELILRLLSFMLIDRSFYKSGMDNWLSDTMRIINLFPNPKDIQLIKIFQNTEMPILKLQTIDEIKSKFELAMLRSAIIFDGHAFRKSLPKRY
;
A
#
# COMPACT_ATOMS: atom_id res chain seq x y z
N MET A 1 9.57 2.37 -27.94
CA MET A 1 10.03 3.53 -27.17
C MET A 1 9.44 3.40 -25.76
N PRO A 2 10.23 3.20 -24.70
CA PRO A 2 9.69 3.06 -23.34
C PRO A 2 9.27 4.43 -22.78
N LEU A 3 8.22 4.46 -21.98
CA LEU A 3 7.73 5.66 -21.28
C LEU A 3 8.82 6.25 -20.38
N THR A 4 8.91 7.58 -20.35
CA THR A 4 9.83 8.34 -19.51
C THR A 4 9.45 8.24 -18.02
N SER A 5 10.40 8.48 -17.12
CA SER A 5 10.15 8.46 -15.67
C SER A 5 9.09 9.47 -15.22
N GLN A 6 8.84 10.53 -15.99
CA GLN A 6 7.77 11.51 -15.72
C GLN A 6 6.39 10.99 -16.11
N GLU A 7 6.28 10.32 -17.26
CA GLU A 7 5.02 9.69 -17.70
C GLU A 7 4.63 8.52 -16.80
N ILE A 8 5.61 7.76 -16.31
CA ILE A 8 5.39 6.69 -15.32
C ILE A 8 4.83 7.28 -14.02
N ARG A 9 5.37 8.41 -13.54
CA ARG A 9 4.84 9.09 -12.35
C ARG A 9 3.42 9.61 -12.56
N HIS A 10 3.12 10.28 -13.67
CA HIS A 10 1.75 10.74 -13.94
C HIS A 10 0.75 9.57 -14.03
N ALA A 11 1.08 8.52 -14.78
CA ALA A 11 0.24 7.33 -14.89
C ALA A 11 0.07 6.59 -13.55
N LEU A 12 1.06 6.66 -12.65
CA LEU A 12 0.97 6.14 -11.30
C LEU A 12 -0.02 6.92 -10.43
N TYR A 13 -0.01 8.26 -10.53
CA TYR A 13 -0.90 9.12 -9.75
C TYR A 13 -2.35 9.15 -10.27
N GLU A 14 -2.62 8.73 -11.51
CA GLU A 14 -3.98 8.66 -12.08
C GLU A 14 -4.55 7.22 -12.19
N GLY A 15 -3.80 6.20 -11.79
CA GLY A 15 -4.19 4.79 -11.94
C GLY A 15 -5.09 4.22 -10.82
N LYS A 16 -5.52 2.96 -10.99
CA LYS A 16 -6.27 2.17 -9.98
C LYS A 16 -5.60 2.18 -8.60
N SER A 17 -4.28 2.23 -8.55
CA SER A 17 -3.50 2.33 -7.31
C SER A 17 -3.84 3.59 -6.52
N SER A 18 -3.98 4.73 -7.19
CA SER A 18 -4.27 6.01 -6.53
C SER A 18 -5.72 6.08 -6.07
N GLN A 19 -6.65 5.57 -6.89
CA GLN A 19 -8.05 5.39 -6.50
C GLN A 19 -8.18 4.48 -5.27
N LEU A 20 -7.49 3.34 -5.28
CA LEU A 20 -7.47 2.42 -4.14
C LEU A 20 -6.92 3.09 -2.88
N LEU A 21 -5.79 3.80 -2.96
CA LEU A 21 -5.23 4.49 -1.81
C LEU A 21 -6.20 5.55 -1.26
N GLN A 22 -6.85 6.31 -2.13
CA GLN A 22 -7.86 7.28 -1.71
C GLN A 22 -9.04 6.60 -1.00
N GLU A 23 -9.54 5.49 -1.53
CA GLU A 23 -10.61 4.72 -0.90
C GLU A 23 -10.21 4.18 0.48
N LEU A 24 -9.01 3.61 0.61
CA LEU A 24 -8.52 3.04 1.88
C LEU A 24 -8.26 4.11 2.93
N THR A 25 -7.69 5.26 2.54
CA THR A 25 -7.48 6.40 3.45
C THR A 25 -8.80 6.95 3.99
N ASN A 26 -9.87 6.93 3.19
CA ASN A 26 -11.20 7.38 3.59
C ASN A 26 -12.08 6.27 4.19
N SER A 27 -11.56 5.05 4.34
CA SER A 27 -12.32 3.93 4.91
C SER A 27 -12.59 4.14 6.40
N LYS A 28 -13.76 3.67 6.87
CA LYS A 28 -14.16 3.82 8.27
C LYS A 28 -13.19 3.09 9.21
N GLU A 29 -12.66 1.96 8.77
CA GLU A 29 -11.77 1.10 9.54
C GLU A 29 -10.41 1.75 9.75
N PHE A 30 -9.86 2.38 8.70
CA PHE A 30 -8.62 3.15 8.81
C PHE A 30 -8.80 4.37 9.71
N LEU A 31 -9.86 5.16 9.48
CA LEU A 31 -10.15 6.36 10.28
C LEU A 31 -10.38 6.03 11.76
N LYS A 32 -11.03 4.90 12.07
CA LYS A 32 -11.24 4.44 13.44
C LYS A 32 -9.94 3.99 14.11
N THR A 33 -9.10 3.25 13.38
CA THR A 33 -7.90 2.62 13.93
C THR A 33 -6.75 3.61 14.07
N VAL A 34 -6.50 4.42 13.06
CA VAL A 34 -5.35 5.33 13.00
C VAL A 34 -5.73 6.73 13.48
N GLY A 35 -7.01 7.11 13.35
CA GLY A 35 -7.55 8.40 13.78
C GLY A 35 -7.40 9.48 12.70
N SER A 36 -8.29 10.47 12.75
CA SER A 36 -8.26 11.68 11.91
C SER A 36 -7.10 12.65 12.22
N LYS A 37 -6.09 12.20 12.99
CA LYS A 37 -4.97 13.02 13.47
C LYS A 37 -3.68 12.83 12.69
N ILE A 38 -3.66 11.96 11.66
CA ILE A 38 -2.59 12.06 10.67
C ILE A 38 -2.81 13.39 9.95
N ASP A 39 -1.82 14.27 10.06
CA ASP A 39 -1.79 15.51 9.31
C ASP A 39 -1.76 15.16 7.81
N ASP A 40 -2.93 15.25 7.18
CA ASP A 40 -3.15 14.95 5.76
C ASP A 40 -2.40 15.92 4.84
N SER A 41 -1.80 16.99 5.39
CA SER A 41 -1.01 17.97 4.63
C SER A 41 0.28 17.40 4.02
N ARG A 42 0.68 16.17 4.36
CA ARG A 42 1.94 15.56 3.86
C ARG A 42 1.81 14.19 3.19
N MET A 43 0.64 13.80 2.67
CA MET A 43 0.45 12.49 2.01
C MET A 43 0.83 11.28 2.90
N GLY A 44 1.02 11.48 4.20
CA GLY A 44 1.58 10.47 5.11
C GLY A 44 0.68 9.26 5.30
N ALA A 45 -0.64 9.46 5.29
CA ALA A 45 -1.61 8.36 5.36
C ALA A 45 -1.50 7.44 4.12
N SER A 46 -1.52 8.02 2.92
CA SER A 46 -1.40 7.26 1.67
C SER A 46 -0.06 6.53 1.58
N GLU A 47 1.04 7.14 1.99
CA GLU A 47 2.35 6.48 2.02
C GLU A 47 2.40 5.33 3.04
N LEU A 48 1.84 5.51 4.24
CA LEU A 48 1.76 4.47 5.26
C LEU A 48 0.90 3.28 4.79
N ILE A 49 -0.25 3.55 4.18
CA ILE A 49 -1.09 2.52 3.58
C ILE A 49 -0.33 1.82 2.45
N LEU A 50 0.30 2.56 1.54
CA LEU A 50 1.04 1.96 0.43
C LEU A 50 2.21 1.09 0.91
N ARG A 51 2.91 1.51 1.98
CA ARG A 51 3.94 0.70 2.64
C ARG A 51 3.34 -0.60 3.17
N LEU A 52 2.22 -0.55 3.89
CA LEU A 52 1.53 -1.75 4.34
C LEU A 52 1.15 -2.67 3.17
N LEU A 53 0.48 -2.11 2.16
CA LEU A 53 0.03 -2.85 0.98
C LEU A 53 1.19 -3.52 0.25
N SER A 54 2.32 -2.84 0.10
CA SER A 54 3.49 -3.38 -0.60
C SER A 54 4.00 -4.70 0.00
N PHE A 55 4.02 -4.80 1.34
CA PHE A 55 4.46 -6.02 2.05
C PHE A 55 3.34 -7.06 2.22
N MET A 56 2.08 -6.66 2.06
CA MET A 56 0.97 -7.60 1.95
C MET A 56 0.91 -8.25 0.57
N LEU A 57 1.22 -7.47 -0.47
CA LEU A 57 1.07 -7.84 -1.87
C LEU A 57 2.24 -8.66 -2.39
N ILE A 58 3.46 -8.22 -2.10
CA ILE A 58 4.69 -8.80 -2.65
C ILE A 58 5.42 -9.51 -1.51
N ASP A 59 6.02 -10.67 -1.78
CA ASP A 59 6.81 -11.33 -0.77
C ASP A 59 8.01 -10.48 -0.31
N ARG A 60 8.25 -10.46 1.01
CA ARG A 60 9.27 -9.62 1.64
C ARG A 60 10.68 -9.93 1.14
N SER A 61 10.96 -11.16 0.70
CA SER A 61 12.26 -11.56 0.16
C SER A 61 12.70 -10.77 -1.07
N PHE A 62 11.75 -10.17 -1.80
CA PHE A 62 11.99 -9.31 -2.95
C PHE A 62 12.35 -7.87 -2.57
N TYR A 63 12.06 -7.44 -1.34
CA TYR A 63 12.48 -6.12 -0.88
C TYR A 63 13.97 -6.15 -0.52
N LYS A 64 14.80 -5.47 -1.33
CA LYS A 64 16.23 -5.32 -1.08
C LYS A 64 16.54 -4.01 -0.35
N SER A 65 16.22 -2.88 -0.97
CA SER A 65 16.46 -1.53 -0.46
C SER A 65 15.75 -0.50 -1.33
N GLY A 66 15.63 0.74 -0.85
CA GLY A 66 15.06 1.85 -1.61
C GLY A 66 13.53 1.82 -1.55
N MET A 67 12.97 2.54 -0.58
CA MET A 67 11.53 2.53 -0.37
C MET A 67 10.77 3.14 -1.54
N ASP A 68 11.26 4.24 -2.11
CA ASP A 68 10.55 4.95 -3.18
C ASP A 68 10.32 4.06 -4.41
N ASN A 69 11.36 3.30 -4.81
CA ASN A 69 11.26 2.34 -5.92
C ASN A 69 10.29 1.22 -5.58
N TRP A 70 10.37 0.66 -4.37
CA TRP A 70 9.49 -0.41 -3.90
C TRP A 70 8.01 0.00 -3.91
N LEU A 71 7.70 1.21 -3.45
CA LEU A 71 6.33 1.74 -3.45
C LEU A 71 5.85 2.07 -4.86
N SER A 72 6.71 2.66 -5.69
CA SER A 72 6.42 2.90 -7.12
C SER A 72 6.09 1.59 -7.85
N ASP A 73 6.90 0.55 -7.68
CA ASP A 73 6.67 -0.76 -8.30
C ASP A 73 5.40 -1.43 -7.79
N THR A 74 5.11 -1.32 -6.49
CA THR A 74 3.84 -1.78 -5.91
C THR A 74 2.64 -1.13 -6.59
N MET A 75 2.66 0.20 -6.76
CA MET A 75 1.58 0.91 -7.46
C MET A 75 1.47 0.47 -8.93
N ARG A 76 2.59 0.23 -9.62
CA ARG A 76 2.59 -0.30 -10.99
C ARG A 76 1.92 -1.67 -11.06
N ILE A 77 2.17 -2.56 -10.09
CA ILE A 77 1.54 -3.88 -10.03
C ILE A 77 0.03 -3.75 -9.80
N ILE A 78 -0.40 -2.93 -8.84
CA ILE A 78 -1.82 -2.70 -8.55
C ILE A 78 -2.57 -2.19 -9.79
N ASN A 79 -1.94 -1.33 -10.59
CA ASN A 79 -2.52 -0.83 -11.84
C ASN A 79 -2.75 -1.91 -12.90
N LEU A 80 -2.11 -3.08 -12.79
CA LEU A 80 -2.27 -4.22 -13.70
C LEU A 80 -3.35 -5.21 -13.26
N PHE A 81 -3.92 -5.04 -12.06
CA PHE A 81 -4.92 -5.96 -11.53
C PHE A 81 -6.26 -5.89 -12.27
N PRO A 82 -7.02 -7.01 -12.34
CA PRO A 82 -6.79 -8.29 -11.64
C PRO A 82 -5.84 -9.28 -12.33
N ASN A 83 -5.49 -9.06 -13.60
CA ASN A 83 -4.77 -10.04 -14.41
C ASN A 83 -3.43 -9.48 -14.91
N PRO A 84 -2.44 -9.27 -14.03
CA PRO A 84 -1.11 -8.84 -14.45
C PRO A 84 -0.45 -9.93 -15.30
N LYS A 85 0.06 -9.58 -16.48
CA LYS A 85 0.82 -10.52 -17.32
C LYS A 85 2.26 -10.63 -16.82
N ASP A 86 2.85 -11.81 -16.90
CA ASP A 86 4.24 -12.07 -16.47
C ASP A 86 5.24 -11.10 -17.10
N ILE A 87 5.10 -10.84 -18.40
CA ILE A 87 5.95 -9.89 -19.14
C ILE A 87 5.90 -8.48 -18.53
N GLN A 88 4.75 -8.06 -18.00
CA GLN A 88 4.60 -6.75 -17.36
C GLN A 88 5.25 -6.75 -15.97
N LEU A 89 5.09 -7.83 -15.20
CA LEU A 89 5.72 -7.98 -13.88
C LEU A 89 7.25 -8.04 -13.99
N ILE A 90 7.77 -8.79 -14.94
CA ILE A 90 9.21 -8.92 -15.21
C ILE A 90 9.83 -7.55 -15.55
N LYS A 91 9.13 -6.73 -16.36
CA LYS A 91 9.54 -5.34 -16.65
C LYS A 91 9.51 -4.42 -15.46
N ILE A 92 8.68 -4.69 -14.45
CA ILE A 92 8.63 -3.90 -13.22
C ILE A 92 9.89 -4.17 -12.39
N PHE A 93 10.26 -5.44 -12.21
CA PHE A 93 11.42 -5.89 -11.43
C PHE A 93 12.73 -5.98 -12.26
N GLN A 94 12.83 -5.18 -13.33
CA GLN A 94 14.04 -5.06 -14.16
C GLN A 94 14.63 -6.41 -14.65
N ASN A 95 13.79 -7.40 -14.90
CA ASN A 95 14.18 -8.75 -15.36
C ASN A 95 15.16 -9.50 -14.44
N THR A 96 15.28 -9.10 -13.18
CA THR A 96 16.16 -9.82 -12.24
C THR A 96 15.50 -11.09 -11.73
N GLU A 97 14.28 -10.99 -11.19
CA GLU A 97 13.53 -12.12 -10.66
C GLU A 97 12.03 -11.88 -10.83
N MET A 98 11.24 -12.95 -10.98
CA MET A 98 9.78 -12.84 -11.04
C MET A 98 9.23 -12.67 -9.61
N PRO A 99 8.47 -11.59 -9.33
CA PRO A 99 7.95 -11.35 -7.98
C PRO A 99 6.94 -12.41 -7.59
N ILE A 100 7.02 -12.87 -6.34
CA ILE A 100 5.97 -13.70 -5.76
C ILE A 100 4.87 -12.78 -5.21
N LEU A 101 3.74 -12.75 -5.92
CA LEU A 101 2.55 -12.01 -5.49
C LEU A 101 1.68 -12.89 -4.58
N LYS A 102 1.31 -12.34 -3.42
CA LYS A 102 0.45 -12.97 -2.42
C LYS A 102 -1.03 -12.68 -2.63
N LEU A 103 -1.35 -11.62 -3.37
CA LEU A 103 -2.70 -11.17 -3.71
C LEU A 103 -2.71 -10.81 -5.20
N GLN A 104 -3.85 -10.99 -5.86
CA GLN A 104 -3.97 -10.79 -7.31
C GLN A 104 -5.10 -9.84 -7.70
N THR A 105 -6.00 -9.50 -6.77
CA THR A 105 -7.14 -8.62 -7.05
C THR A 105 -7.22 -7.44 -6.09
N ILE A 106 -7.91 -6.37 -6.53
CA ILE A 106 -8.19 -5.19 -5.70
C ILE A 106 -9.07 -5.55 -4.50
N ASP A 107 -10.05 -6.43 -4.70
CA ASP A 107 -10.97 -6.84 -3.64
C ASP A 107 -10.26 -7.65 -2.54
N GLU A 108 -9.34 -8.55 -2.91
CA GLU A 108 -8.49 -9.25 -1.94
C GLU A 108 -7.62 -8.28 -1.12
N ILE A 109 -7.05 -7.27 -1.78
CA ILE A 109 -6.29 -6.23 -1.08
C ILE A 109 -7.18 -5.51 -0.06
N LYS A 110 -8.38 -5.09 -0.46
CA LYS A 110 -9.34 -4.40 0.41
C LYS A 110 -9.72 -5.27 1.61
N SER A 111 -10.12 -6.52 1.39
CA SER A 111 -10.51 -7.43 2.48
C SER A 111 -9.37 -7.72 3.45
N LYS A 112 -8.13 -7.90 2.95
CA LYS A 112 -6.96 -8.10 3.82
C LYS A 112 -6.61 -6.84 4.59
N PHE A 113 -6.74 -5.67 3.98
CA PHE A 113 -6.50 -4.38 4.63
C PHE A 113 -7.52 -4.16 5.75
N GLU A 114 -8.81 -4.37 5.50
CA GLU A 114 -9.88 -4.27 6.49
C GLU A 114 -9.61 -5.18 7.70
N LEU A 115 -9.28 -6.45 7.43
CA LEU A 115 -8.92 -7.41 8.46
C LEU A 115 -7.69 -6.97 9.27
N ALA A 116 -6.69 -6.36 8.63
CA ALA A 116 -5.52 -5.83 9.31
C ALA A 116 -5.88 -4.65 10.22
N MET A 117 -6.74 -3.74 9.78
CA MET A 117 -7.23 -2.61 10.59
C MET A 117 -8.02 -3.11 11.79
N LEU A 118 -8.96 -4.04 11.60
CA LEU A 118 -9.73 -4.65 12.68
C LEU A 118 -8.84 -5.30 13.73
N ARG A 119 -7.87 -6.12 13.29
CA ARG A 119 -6.91 -6.77 14.18
C ARG A 119 -6.05 -5.76 14.94
N SER A 120 -5.58 -4.73 14.26
CA SER A 120 -4.81 -3.65 14.88
C SER A 120 -5.63 -2.94 15.97
N ALA A 121 -6.88 -2.60 15.69
CA ALA A 121 -7.76 -1.99 16.68
C ALA A 121 -7.96 -2.88 17.92
N ILE A 122 -8.08 -4.20 17.75
CA ILE A 122 -8.23 -5.15 18.85
C ILE A 122 -6.92 -5.31 19.63
N ILE A 123 -5.79 -5.55 18.95
CA ILE A 123 -4.49 -5.82 19.57
C ILE A 123 -4.01 -4.62 20.40
N PHE A 124 -4.27 -3.41 19.90
CA PHE A 124 -3.83 -2.19 20.57
C PHE A 124 -4.94 -1.52 21.39
N ASP A 125 -6.09 -2.18 21.59
CA ASP A 125 -7.24 -1.66 22.36
C ASP A 125 -7.65 -0.23 21.94
N GLY A 126 -7.70 0.03 20.64
CA GLY A 126 -7.99 1.36 20.09
C GLY A 126 -6.88 2.40 20.25
N HIS A 127 -5.72 2.03 20.81
CA HIS A 127 -4.52 2.86 20.94
C HIS A 127 -3.48 2.62 19.84
N ALA A 128 -3.87 1.94 18.76
CA ALA A 128 -2.99 1.72 17.61
C ALA A 128 -2.38 3.05 17.14
N PHE A 129 -1.05 3.09 16.97
CA PHE A 129 -0.31 4.25 16.48
C PHE A 129 -0.43 5.53 17.34
N ARG A 130 -0.76 5.41 18.63
CA ARG A 130 -0.85 6.54 19.57
C ARG A 130 0.10 6.36 20.75
N LYS A 131 0.56 7.47 21.34
CA LYS A 131 1.25 7.44 22.65
C LYS A 131 0.21 7.16 23.73
N SER A 132 0.26 5.97 24.33
CA SER A 132 -0.50 5.65 25.52
C SER A 132 0.20 6.27 26.73
N LEU A 133 -0.37 7.33 27.30
CA LEU A 133 0.09 7.85 28.58
C LEU A 133 -0.54 7.01 29.71
N PRO A 134 0.21 6.61 30.75
CA PRO A 134 -0.38 5.99 31.91
C PRO A 134 -1.41 6.96 32.53
N LYS A 135 -2.56 6.43 32.97
CA LYS A 135 -3.53 7.22 33.75
C LYS A 135 -2.78 7.79 34.95
N ARG A 136 -2.69 9.13 35.05
CA ARG A 136 -2.25 9.78 36.29
C ARG A 136 -3.26 9.43 37.36
N TYR A 137 -2.83 8.67 38.36
CA TYR A 137 -3.55 8.43 39.60
C TYR A 137 -3.53 9.70 40.46
#